data_AF-A0A6N6VP02-F1
#
_entry.id   AF-A0A6N6VP02-F1
#
_cell.length_a   1.000
_cell.length_b   1.000
_cell.length_c   1.000
_cell.angle_alpha   90.00
_cell.angle_beta   90.00
_cell.angle_gamma   90.00
#
_symmetry.space_group_name_H-M   'P 1'
#
loop_
_entity.id
_entity.type
_entity.pdbx_description
1 polymer ?
#
loop_
_entity_poly.entity_id
_entity_poly.type
_entity_poly.pdbx_seq_one_letter_code
_entity_poly.pdbx_strand_id
1 'polypeptide(L)'
;MKKSILFTSIFTLAITEAVFAENIKDNEGNSLVSHEKYYIKTATDSFIYPNLNDSYIIKSNNTLENQNANINAEINAENQAQNKKQLHVSDNLEITFFNKKENVSLGKLMNRAQTQFLVIENNKEIKPTLFNLIKTNDNNNTYYLVNKENGYYLSCENFLNPQLCFIVEKSTATEQSLTKIKFVLVTPKVPNTENPVKEPNDIEKISSELAKLEKRIREELARWDSQFRELTTEEQLQHFRDKVDAFKRESDKALVKFDAEKIQPLFNYLNNESNKIISKIDEKIKADRTAQLLREEADRTAQRIREEADRAAQQAREEADRTAQRIREEGERIAKQIEEAKNKFRKWF
;
A
#
# COMPACT_ATOMS: atom_id res chain seq x y z
N MET A 1 48.65 -41.97 8.45
CA MET A 1 47.54 -42.95 8.34
C MET A 1 46.21 -42.25 8.56
N LYS A 2 45.25 -42.52 7.68
CA LYS A 2 43.77 -42.41 7.83
C LYS A 2 43.17 -40.97 7.95
N LYS A 3 42.56 -40.48 6.85
CA LYS A 3 41.11 -40.47 6.50
C LYS A 3 40.38 -39.32 7.21
N SER A 4 40.08 -38.21 6.52
CA SER A 4 38.88 -37.96 5.72
C SER A 4 37.57 -38.19 6.49
N ILE A 5 36.74 -37.14 6.63
CA ILE A 5 35.34 -37.08 6.18
C ILE A 5 34.84 -35.63 6.37
N LEU A 6 34.50 -35.01 5.24
CA LEU A 6 33.64 -33.84 5.13
C LEU A 6 32.26 -34.16 5.71
N PHE A 7 31.76 -33.33 6.62
CA PHE A 7 30.32 -33.26 6.90
C PHE A 7 29.71 -32.12 6.10
N THR A 8 29.33 -32.43 4.85
CA THR A 8 28.26 -31.72 4.15
C THR A 8 26.95 -32.04 4.85
N SER A 9 26.39 -31.07 5.59
CA SER A 9 25.06 -31.20 6.16
C SER A 9 24.03 -31.05 5.04
N ILE A 10 23.46 -32.17 4.61
CA ILE A 10 22.28 -32.24 3.75
C ILE A 10 21.08 -31.96 4.65
N PHE A 11 20.58 -30.73 4.65
CA PHE A 11 19.20 -30.47 5.08
C PHE A 11 18.27 -30.81 3.92
N THR A 12 17.88 -32.08 3.86
CA THR A 12 16.68 -32.53 3.15
C THR A 12 15.48 -32.02 3.94
N LEU A 13 15.00 -30.83 3.59
CA LEU A 13 13.64 -30.41 3.89
C LEU A 13 12.76 -30.89 2.74
N ALA A 14 12.11 -32.03 2.97
CA ALA A 14 10.89 -32.38 2.26
C ALA A 14 9.84 -31.32 2.62
N ILE A 15 9.76 -30.26 1.81
CA ILE A 15 8.63 -29.34 1.85
C ILE A 15 7.55 -29.99 1.01
N THR A 16 6.58 -30.57 1.69
CA THR A 16 5.28 -30.96 1.17
C THR A 16 4.74 -29.90 0.20
N GLU A 17 4.32 -30.35 -0.98
CA GLU A 17 3.55 -29.63 -1.98
C GLU A 17 2.24 -29.09 -1.37
N ALA A 18 2.35 -27.93 -0.75
CA ALA A 18 1.24 -27.03 -0.46
C ALA A 18 1.74 -25.60 -0.69
N VAL A 19 2.29 -25.37 -1.89
CA VAL A 19 2.40 -24.01 -2.41
C VAL A 19 0.96 -23.58 -2.63
N PHE A 20 0.41 -22.80 -1.70
CA PHE A 20 -0.88 -22.14 -1.89
C PHE A 20 -0.79 -21.39 -3.22
N ALA A 21 -1.51 -21.88 -4.22
CA ALA A 21 -1.54 -21.29 -5.54
C ALA A 21 -2.13 -19.89 -5.39
N GLU A 22 -1.27 -18.87 -5.33
CA GLU A 22 -1.71 -17.50 -5.15
C GLU A 22 -2.56 -17.09 -6.37
N ASN A 23 -3.75 -16.55 -6.11
CA ASN A 23 -4.59 -16.02 -7.18
C ASN A 23 -3.86 -14.87 -7.88
N ILE A 24 -3.89 -14.87 -9.21
CA ILE A 24 -3.45 -13.70 -9.97
C ILE A 24 -4.50 -12.61 -9.74
N LYS A 25 -4.04 -11.42 -9.38
CA LYS A 25 -4.88 -10.26 -9.09
C LYS A 25 -4.80 -9.18 -10.16
N ASP A 26 -5.92 -8.52 -10.41
CA ASP A 26 -5.98 -7.32 -11.25
C ASP A 26 -5.44 -6.10 -10.48
N ASN A 27 -5.42 -4.95 -11.15
CA ASN A 27 -4.97 -3.68 -10.56
C ASN A 27 -5.81 -3.22 -9.36
N GLU A 28 -7.03 -3.73 -9.20
CA GLU A 28 -7.94 -3.44 -8.08
C GLU A 28 -7.82 -4.46 -6.94
N GLY A 29 -7.08 -5.55 -7.16
CA GLY A 29 -6.85 -6.62 -6.18
C GLY A 29 -7.85 -7.77 -6.26
N ASN A 30 -8.76 -7.76 -7.24
CA ASN A 30 -9.67 -8.86 -7.50
C ASN A 30 -8.94 -10.00 -8.21
N SER A 31 -9.38 -11.24 -7.99
CA SER A 31 -8.78 -12.39 -8.69
C SER A 31 -9.17 -12.36 -10.18
N LEU A 32 -8.20 -12.60 -11.05
CA LEU A 32 -8.46 -12.79 -12.48
C LEU A 32 -9.30 -14.06 -12.67
N VAL A 33 -10.24 -13.98 -13.61
CA VAL A 33 -11.16 -15.05 -13.95
C VAL A 33 -10.94 -15.40 -15.42
N SER A 34 -10.84 -16.70 -15.74
CA SER A 34 -10.78 -17.16 -17.12
C SER A 34 -11.98 -16.70 -17.92
N HIS A 35 -11.80 -16.53 -19.23
CA HIS A 35 -12.80 -16.02 -20.17
C HIS A 35 -13.25 -14.56 -19.98
N GLU A 36 -12.75 -13.86 -18.96
CA GLU A 36 -12.95 -12.42 -18.83
C GLU A 36 -11.93 -11.64 -19.65
N LYS A 37 -12.33 -10.43 -20.06
CA LYS A 37 -11.50 -9.55 -20.89
C LYS A 37 -10.76 -8.58 -20.00
N TYR A 38 -9.46 -8.47 -20.22
CA TYR A 38 -8.56 -7.58 -19.50
C TYR A 38 -7.75 -6.72 -20.48
N TYR A 39 -7.44 -5.50 -20.10
CA TYR A 39 -6.32 -4.77 -20.68
C TYR A 39 -5.02 -5.23 -19.99
N ILE A 40 -4.01 -5.56 -20.79
CA ILE A 40 -2.65 -5.78 -20.28
C ILE A 40 -1.93 -4.44 -20.32
N LYS A 41 -1.46 -3.98 -19.17
CA LYS A 41 -0.73 -2.72 -19.04
C LYS A 41 0.64 -2.94 -18.42
N THR A 42 1.59 -2.05 -18.70
CA THR A 42 2.83 -1.98 -17.92
C THR A 42 2.58 -1.38 -16.53
N ALA A 43 3.54 -1.51 -15.62
CA ALA A 43 3.53 -0.81 -14.34
C ALA A 43 3.42 0.72 -14.49
N THR A 44 3.91 1.27 -15.61
CA THR A 44 3.82 2.69 -15.99
C THR A 44 2.53 3.06 -16.74
N ASP A 45 1.50 2.20 -16.71
CA ASP A 45 0.18 2.40 -17.33
C ASP A 45 0.12 2.47 -18.86
N SER A 46 1.17 2.02 -19.55
CA SER A 46 1.19 1.86 -20.99
C SER A 46 0.43 0.61 -21.41
N PHE A 47 -0.37 0.64 -22.47
CA PHE A 47 -1.08 -0.53 -22.98
C PHE A 47 -0.15 -1.45 -23.76
N ILE A 48 -0.31 -2.76 -23.59
CA ILE A 48 0.33 -3.80 -24.39
C ILE A 48 -0.71 -4.47 -25.28
N TYR A 49 -0.53 -4.40 -26.59
CA TYR A 49 -1.47 -4.94 -27.57
C TYR A 49 -0.77 -5.29 -28.89
N PRO A 50 -1.37 -6.16 -29.73
CA PRO A 50 -0.87 -6.44 -31.08
C PRO A 50 -1.02 -5.24 -32.02
N ASN A 51 0.06 -4.88 -32.70
CA ASN A 51 0.00 -4.02 -33.88
C ASN A 51 -0.68 -4.79 -35.02
N LEU A 52 -1.84 -4.31 -35.46
CA LEU A 52 -2.65 -4.97 -36.49
C LEU A 52 -1.97 -5.04 -37.86
N ASN A 53 -0.98 -4.19 -38.14
CA ASN A 53 -0.27 -4.19 -39.42
C ASN A 53 0.79 -5.29 -39.50
N ASP A 54 1.52 -5.50 -38.40
CA ASP A 54 2.73 -6.34 -38.39
C ASP A 54 2.61 -7.57 -37.47
N SER A 55 1.46 -7.74 -36.80
CA SER A 55 1.15 -8.82 -35.85
C SER A 55 2.04 -8.91 -34.60
N TYR A 56 3.05 -8.06 -34.46
CA TYR A 56 3.90 -7.99 -33.26
C TYR A 56 3.20 -7.29 -32.09
N ILE A 57 3.60 -7.65 -30.87
CA ILE A 57 3.14 -6.96 -29.67
C ILE A 57 3.92 -5.65 -29.47
N ILE A 58 3.19 -4.57 -29.20
CA ILE A 58 3.73 -3.25 -28.92
C ILE A 58 3.21 -2.68 -27.59
N LYS A 59 3.98 -1.75 -27.03
CA LYS A 59 3.66 -0.91 -25.88
C LYS A 59 3.37 0.52 -26.38
N SER A 60 2.29 1.12 -25.90
CA SER A 60 1.97 2.53 -26.21
C SER A 60 1.48 3.29 -24.99
N ASN A 61 1.95 4.54 -24.86
CA ASN A 61 1.52 5.51 -23.85
C ASN A 61 0.37 6.39 -24.34
N ASN A 62 0.05 6.37 -25.64
CA ASN A 62 -0.90 7.29 -26.22
C ASN A 62 -2.33 6.95 -25.77
N THR A 63 -2.91 7.87 -25.02
CA THR A 63 -4.36 8.01 -24.76
C THR A 63 -5.13 8.48 -25.99
N LEU A 64 -4.55 8.42 -27.21
CA LEU A 64 -5.25 8.80 -28.44
C LEU A 64 -6.34 7.76 -28.76
N GLU A 65 -7.53 8.09 -28.25
CA GLU A 65 -8.85 7.63 -28.65
C GLU A 65 -8.91 7.30 -30.15
N ASN A 66 -8.99 6.01 -30.50
CA ASN A 66 -10.16 5.43 -31.19
C ASN A 66 -9.92 4.07 -31.87
N GLN A 67 -8.69 3.65 -32.13
CA GLN A 67 -8.47 2.38 -32.85
C GLN A 67 -8.06 1.24 -31.92
N ASN A 68 -7.07 1.44 -31.03
CA ASN A 68 -6.46 0.34 -30.26
C ASN A 68 -6.92 0.22 -28.80
N ALA A 69 -7.63 1.21 -28.24
CA ALA A 69 -8.33 1.10 -26.94
C ALA A 69 -9.46 0.05 -26.93
N ASN A 70 -9.76 -0.49 -28.12
CA ASN A 70 -10.69 -1.59 -28.32
C ASN A 70 -10.00 -2.95 -28.24
N ILE A 71 -8.67 -3.06 -28.10
CA ILE A 71 -8.05 -4.38 -28.00
C ILE A 71 -7.99 -4.81 -26.54
N ASN A 72 -8.54 -5.99 -26.26
CA ASN A 72 -8.46 -6.62 -24.95
C ASN A 72 -7.89 -8.03 -25.07
N ALA A 73 -7.45 -8.57 -23.94
CA ALA A 73 -6.90 -9.91 -23.83
C ALA A 73 -7.80 -10.77 -22.96
N GLU A 74 -8.06 -11.99 -23.41
CA GLU A 74 -8.60 -13.06 -22.59
C GLU A 74 -7.44 -13.95 -22.15
N ILE A 75 -7.42 -14.29 -20.87
CA ILE A 75 -6.37 -15.11 -20.27
C ILE A 75 -7.05 -16.38 -19.78
N ASN A 76 -6.59 -17.53 -20.28
CA ASN A 76 -7.19 -18.82 -19.96
C ASN A 76 -6.12 -19.77 -19.46
N ALA A 77 -6.47 -20.67 -18.55
CA ALA A 77 -5.57 -21.76 -18.20
C ALA A 77 -5.57 -22.83 -19.31
N GLU A 78 -4.42 -23.48 -19.50
CA GLU A 78 -4.23 -24.58 -20.45
C GLU A 78 -5.33 -25.65 -20.28
N ASN A 79 -5.92 -26.10 -21.41
CA ASN A 79 -7.01 -27.08 -21.47
C ASN A 79 -8.35 -26.64 -20.85
N GLN A 80 -8.57 -25.34 -20.59
CA GLN A 80 -9.90 -24.84 -20.21
C GLN A 80 -10.72 -24.42 -21.43
N ALA A 81 -11.79 -25.16 -21.71
CA ALA A 81 -12.61 -24.90 -22.88
C ALA A 81 -13.69 -23.82 -22.62
N GLN A 82 -14.35 -23.80 -21.46
CA GLN A 82 -15.59 -23.00 -21.29
C GLN A 82 -15.95 -22.55 -19.86
N ASN A 83 -15.23 -22.98 -18.82
CA ASN A 83 -15.64 -22.70 -17.43
C ASN A 83 -14.84 -21.53 -16.85
N LYS A 84 -15.57 -20.51 -16.37
CA LYS A 84 -14.99 -19.43 -15.56
C LYS A 84 -14.36 -20.01 -14.29
N LYS A 85 -13.07 -19.77 -14.09
CA LYS A 85 -12.32 -20.15 -12.89
C LYS A 85 -11.36 -19.02 -12.53
N GLN A 86 -11.12 -18.82 -11.24
CA GLN A 86 -10.01 -17.98 -10.79
C GLN A 86 -8.67 -18.55 -11.29
N LEU A 87 -7.83 -17.67 -11.81
CA LEU A 87 -6.51 -18.00 -12.32
C LEU A 87 -5.46 -17.86 -11.21
N HIS A 88 -4.49 -18.76 -11.18
CA HIS A 88 -3.41 -18.79 -10.22
C HIS A 88 -2.05 -18.60 -10.88
N VAL A 89 -1.06 -18.11 -10.14
CA VAL A 89 0.33 -17.91 -10.64
C VAL A 89 1.00 -19.21 -11.10
N SER A 90 0.49 -20.36 -10.65
CA SER A 90 0.97 -21.70 -11.05
C SER A 90 0.27 -22.25 -12.30
N ASP A 91 -0.78 -21.58 -12.81
CA ASP A 91 -1.46 -22.01 -14.02
C ASP A 91 -0.60 -21.69 -15.26
N ASN A 92 -0.64 -22.59 -16.24
CA ASN A 92 -0.10 -22.31 -17.57
C ASN A 92 -1.16 -21.55 -18.36
N LEU A 93 -0.81 -20.37 -18.89
CA LEU A 93 -1.76 -19.43 -19.43
C LEU A 93 -1.66 -19.32 -20.94
N GLU A 94 -2.81 -19.33 -21.60
CA GLU A 94 -3.00 -18.90 -22.99
C GLU A 94 -3.53 -17.47 -22.99
N ILE A 95 -2.94 -16.60 -23.81
CA ILE A 95 -3.37 -15.21 -23.96
C ILE A 95 -3.93 -15.03 -25.37
N THR A 96 -5.19 -14.61 -25.48
CA THR A 96 -5.86 -14.37 -26.76
C THR A 96 -6.32 -12.92 -26.84
N PHE A 97 -5.99 -12.22 -27.91
CA PHE A 97 -6.40 -10.83 -28.12
C PHE A 97 -7.70 -10.74 -28.91
N PHE A 98 -8.56 -9.78 -28.57
CA PHE A 98 -9.84 -9.55 -29.22
C PHE A 98 -10.04 -8.08 -29.52
N ASN A 99 -10.76 -7.79 -30.61
CA ASN A 99 -11.31 -6.47 -30.89
C ASN A 99 -12.66 -6.30 -30.18
N LYS A 100 -12.75 -5.35 -29.25
CA LYS A 100 -13.92 -5.01 -28.43
C LYS A 100 -15.13 -4.59 -29.25
N LYS A 101 -14.94 -3.90 -30.38
CA LYS A 101 -16.08 -3.42 -31.20
C LYS A 101 -16.82 -4.58 -31.85
N GLU A 102 -16.08 -5.58 -32.31
CA GLU A 102 -16.61 -6.68 -33.12
C GLU A 102 -16.71 -7.99 -32.32
N ASN A 103 -16.14 -8.02 -31.11
CA ASN A 103 -15.91 -9.22 -30.31
C ASN A 103 -15.20 -10.35 -31.10
N VAL A 104 -14.36 -9.96 -32.07
CA VAL A 104 -13.63 -10.89 -32.95
C VAL A 104 -12.25 -11.16 -32.35
N SER A 105 -11.89 -12.45 -32.28
CA SER A 105 -10.53 -12.88 -31.92
C SER A 105 -9.53 -12.41 -32.98
N LEU A 106 -8.54 -11.64 -32.55
CA LEU A 106 -7.41 -11.21 -33.37
C LEU A 106 -6.35 -12.32 -33.48
N GLY A 107 -6.24 -13.17 -32.46
CA GLY A 107 -5.31 -14.30 -32.44
C GLY A 107 -4.76 -14.58 -31.06
N LYS A 108 -4.08 -15.73 -30.93
CA LYS A 108 -3.37 -16.14 -29.72
C LYS A 108 -1.96 -15.58 -29.73
N LEU A 109 -1.46 -15.23 -28.54
CA LEU A 109 -0.09 -14.81 -28.35
C LEU A 109 0.84 -16.00 -28.56
N MET A 110 1.81 -15.82 -29.45
CA MET A 110 2.76 -16.84 -29.87
C MET A 110 4.18 -16.33 -29.70
N ASN A 111 5.07 -17.23 -29.31
CA ASN A 111 6.49 -17.07 -29.49
C ASN A 111 6.93 -17.89 -30.71
N ARG A 112 7.42 -17.24 -31.77
CA ARG A 112 7.99 -17.98 -32.89
C ARG A 112 9.41 -18.39 -32.50
N ALA A 113 9.70 -19.69 -32.49
CA ALA A 113 11.00 -20.25 -32.07
C ALA A 113 12.24 -19.64 -32.78
N GLN A 114 12.05 -18.97 -33.91
CA GLN A 114 13.13 -18.31 -34.67
C GLN A 114 13.26 -16.80 -34.38
N THR A 115 12.37 -16.21 -33.59
CA THR A 115 12.37 -14.78 -33.27
C THR A 115 12.29 -14.55 -31.76
N GLN A 116 12.93 -13.49 -31.29
CA GLN A 116 12.73 -13.00 -29.92
C GLN A 116 11.41 -12.23 -29.78
N PHE A 117 10.62 -12.12 -30.85
CA PHE A 117 9.41 -11.33 -30.86
C PHE A 117 8.18 -12.16 -30.50
N LEU A 118 7.26 -11.51 -29.80
CA LEU A 118 5.93 -12.05 -29.60
C LEU A 118 5.02 -11.58 -30.72
N VAL A 119 4.26 -12.50 -31.28
CA VAL A 119 3.31 -12.26 -32.38
C VAL A 119 1.93 -12.76 -32.00
N ILE A 120 0.91 -12.29 -32.70
CA ILE A 120 -0.42 -12.91 -32.68
C ILE A 120 -0.60 -13.82 -33.89
N GLU A 121 -1.18 -15.00 -33.69
CA GLU A 121 -1.57 -15.90 -34.77
C GLU A 121 -3.03 -16.32 -34.63
N ASN A 122 -3.78 -16.24 -35.73
CA ASN A 122 -5.20 -16.56 -35.77
C ASN A 122 -5.49 -17.94 -36.42
N ASN A 123 -4.51 -18.85 -36.39
CA ASN A 123 -4.69 -20.21 -36.91
C ASN A 123 -5.13 -21.14 -35.78
N LYS A 124 -6.31 -21.75 -35.91
CA LYS A 124 -6.88 -22.67 -34.92
C LYS A 124 -6.11 -23.98 -34.78
N GLU A 125 -5.31 -24.34 -35.77
CA GLU A 125 -4.53 -25.59 -35.79
C GLU A 125 -3.18 -25.45 -35.07
N ILE A 126 -2.72 -24.22 -34.83
CA ILE A 126 -1.45 -23.97 -34.17
C ILE A 126 -1.66 -24.02 -32.66
N LYS A 127 -0.88 -24.89 -32.00
CA LYS A 127 -0.86 -24.96 -30.54
C LYS A 127 -0.32 -23.64 -29.98
N PRO A 128 -1.04 -22.97 -29.06
CA PRO A 128 -0.58 -21.72 -28.48
C PRO A 128 0.69 -21.88 -27.65
N THR A 129 1.53 -20.85 -27.66
CA THR A 129 2.59 -20.72 -26.67
C THR A 129 1.98 -20.48 -25.30
N LEU A 130 2.46 -21.22 -24.30
CA LEU A 130 2.00 -21.10 -22.93
C LEU A 130 2.89 -20.13 -22.15
N PHE A 131 2.27 -19.37 -21.26
CA PHE A 131 2.95 -18.38 -20.43
C PHE A 131 2.63 -18.60 -18.95
N ASN A 132 3.59 -18.27 -18.10
CA ASN A 132 3.42 -18.23 -16.65
C ASN A 132 3.49 -16.78 -16.17
N LEU A 133 2.90 -16.51 -15.01
CA LEU A 133 3.01 -15.22 -14.33
C LEU A 133 3.78 -15.36 -13.03
N ILE A 134 4.85 -14.57 -12.90
CA ILE A 134 5.61 -14.48 -11.66
C ILE A 134 5.28 -13.16 -10.99
N LYS A 135 4.67 -13.20 -9.80
CA LYS A 135 4.37 -12.01 -9.03
C LYS A 135 5.66 -11.24 -8.72
N THR A 136 5.65 -9.93 -8.90
CA THR A 136 6.80 -9.11 -8.52
C THR A 136 6.74 -8.73 -7.04
N ASN A 137 7.85 -8.27 -6.49
CA ASN A 137 7.94 -7.85 -5.09
C ASN A 137 7.42 -6.42 -4.84
N ASP A 138 6.71 -5.81 -5.80
CA ASP A 138 6.05 -4.54 -5.56
C ASP A 138 4.62 -4.71 -5.03
N ASN A 139 4.16 -3.72 -4.26
CA ASN A 139 2.83 -3.74 -3.64
C ASN A 139 1.70 -3.41 -4.65
N ASN A 140 1.96 -3.49 -5.95
CA ASN A 140 1.11 -2.95 -7.01
C ASN A 140 0.41 -4.04 -7.85
N ASN A 141 0.32 -5.28 -7.35
CA ASN A 141 -0.24 -6.43 -8.08
C ASN A 141 0.34 -6.56 -9.50
N THR A 142 1.66 -6.41 -9.63
CA THR A 142 2.32 -6.57 -10.92
C THR A 142 2.97 -7.95 -11.06
N TYR A 143 3.14 -8.38 -12.30
CA TYR A 143 3.67 -9.69 -12.66
C TYR A 143 4.70 -9.57 -13.78
N TYR A 144 5.61 -10.52 -13.83
CA TYR A 144 6.41 -10.80 -15.02
C TYR A 144 5.71 -11.87 -15.85
N LEU A 145 5.56 -11.63 -17.15
CA LEU A 145 5.10 -12.63 -18.11
C LEU A 145 6.30 -13.44 -18.59
N VAL A 146 6.25 -14.76 -18.40
CA VAL A 146 7.35 -15.68 -18.70
C VAL A 146 6.86 -16.73 -19.68
N ASN A 147 7.56 -16.90 -20.79
CA ASN A 147 7.28 -17.99 -21.72
C ASN A 147 7.63 -19.33 -21.05
N LYS A 148 6.67 -20.25 -21.00
CA LYS A 148 6.83 -21.56 -20.34
C LYS A 148 7.87 -22.45 -21.03
N GLU A 149 8.01 -22.34 -22.35
CA GLU A 149 8.84 -23.25 -23.15
C GLU A 149 10.34 -22.97 -22.98
N ASN A 150 10.72 -21.69 -22.91
CA ASN A 150 12.13 -21.28 -22.84
C ASN A 150 12.50 -20.49 -21.59
N GLY A 151 11.52 -20.12 -20.74
CA GLY A 151 11.75 -19.36 -19.51
C GLY A 151 12.06 -17.87 -19.75
N TYR A 152 11.88 -17.35 -20.97
CA TYR A 152 12.23 -15.97 -21.28
C TYR A 152 11.11 -15.01 -20.86
N TYR A 153 11.51 -13.82 -20.46
CA TYR A 153 10.66 -12.80 -19.86
C TYR A 153 10.26 -11.75 -20.89
N LEU A 154 9.03 -11.25 -20.79
CA LEU A 154 8.59 -10.10 -21.57
C LEU A 154 9.43 -8.86 -21.25
N SER A 155 9.90 -8.19 -22.30
CA SER A 155 10.60 -6.92 -22.26
C SER A 155 10.06 -6.01 -23.36
N CYS A 156 9.51 -4.87 -22.97
CA CYS A 156 9.05 -3.78 -23.84
C CYS A 156 9.89 -2.50 -23.60
N GLU A 157 10.91 -2.57 -22.74
CA GLU A 157 11.87 -1.49 -22.49
C GLU A 157 13.09 -1.77 -23.38
N ASN A 158 13.02 -1.36 -24.66
CA ASN A 158 14.12 -1.53 -25.61
C ASN A 158 14.85 -0.20 -25.86
N PHE A 159 16.16 -0.27 -26.06
CA PHE A 159 16.98 0.84 -26.58
C PHE A 159 16.77 1.09 -28.09
N LEU A 160 16.40 0.07 -28.87
CA LEU A 160 16.27 0.17 -30.34
C LEU A 160 14.90 0.66 -30.82
N ASN A 161 13.82 0.22 -30.17
CA ASN A 161 12.46 0.72 -30.41
C ASN A 161 11.64 0.65 -29.11
N PRO A 162 11.33 1.79 -28.47
CA PRO A 162 10.68 1.83 -27.16
C PRO A 162 9.22 1.37 -27.18
N GLN A 163 8.67 1.07 -28.35
CA GLN A 163 7.31 0.56 -28.50
C GLN A 163 7.27 -0.95 -28.74
N LEU A 164 8.35 -1.61 -29.14
CA LEU A 164 8.29 -3.02 -29.52
C LEU A 164 8.56 -3.95 -28.33
N CYS A 165 7.72 -4.96 -28.15
CA CYS A 165 7.88 -5.96 -27.10
C CYS A 165 8.53 -7.25 -27.64
N PHE A 166 9.44 -7.81 -26.85
CA PHE A 166 10.22 -9.00 -27.15
C PHE A 166 10.37 -9.86 -25.89
N ILE A 167 10.91 -11.06 -26.03
CA ILE A 167 11.28 -11.92 -24.92
C ILE A 167 12.79 -11.96 -24.73
N VAL A 168 13.25 -11.94 -23.48
CA VAL A 168 14.67 -11.98 -23.13
C VAL A 168 14.94 -13.02 -22.06
N GLU A 169 16.11 -13.63 -22.14
CA GLU A 169 16.64 -14.43 -21.03
C GLU A 169 16.92 -13.51 -19.83
N LYS A 170 16.55 -13.96 -18.62
CA LYS A 170 16.85 -13.20 -17.40
C LYS A 170 18.32 -13.36 -17.04
N SER A 171 19.02 -12.23 -17.01
CA SER A 171 20.41 -12.11 -16.56
C SER A 171 20.57 -10.81 -15.78
N THR A 172 21.73 -10.62 -15.14
CA THR A 172 22.05 -9.34 -14.47
C THR A 172 22.04 -8.15 -15.42
N ALA A 173 22.30 -8.35 -16.71
CA ALA A 173 22.27 -7.30 -17.72
C ALA A 173 20.86 -6.95 -18.20
N THR A 174 19.93 -7.90 -18.18
CA THR A 174 18.56 -7.75 -18.72
C THR A 174 17.50 -7.54 -17.63
N GLU A 175 17.85 -7.69 -16.35
CA GLU A 175 16.89 -7.56 -15.25
C GLU A 175 16.18 -6.21 -15.21
N GLN A 176 16.88 -5.14 -15.59
CA GLN A 176 16.32 -3.78 -15.62
C GLN A 176 15.36 -3.53 -16.80
N SER A 177 15.45 -4.32 -17.88
CA SER A 177 14.56 -4.18 -19.04
C SER A 177 13.29 -5.03 -18.93
N LEU A 178 13.20 -5.91 -17.93
CA LEU A 178 12.05 -6.78 -17.73
C LEU A 178 10.78 -5.95 -17.48
N THR A 179 9.75 -6.22 -18.27
CA THR A 179 8.51 -5.47 -18.19
C THR A 179 7.59 -6.06 -17.14
N LYS A 180 7.32 -5.25 -16.13
CA LYS A 180 6.27 -5.52 -15.15
C LYS A 180 4.92 -5.19 -15.77
N ILE A 181 4.00 -6.14 -15.73
CA ILE A 181 2.65 -5.98 -16.26
C ILE A 181 1.60 -6.04 -15.14
N LYS A 182 0.45 -5.43 -15.39
CA LYS A 182 -0.77 -5.50 -14.57
C LYS A 182 -1.99 -5.67 -15.47
N PHE A 183 -3.03 -6.25 -14.92
CA PHE A 183 -4.29 -6.51 -15.63
C PHE A 183 -5.35 -5.53 -15.17
N VAL A 184 -6.17 -5.04 -16.09
CA VAL A 184 -7.29 -4.14 -15.79
C VAL A 184 -8.54 -4.73 -16.42
N LEU A 185 -9.54 -5.08 -15.62
CA LEU A 185 -10.78 -5.68 -16.11
C LEU A 185 -11.50 -4.75 -17.10
N VAL A 186 -11.95 -5.29 -18.24
CA VAL A 186 -12.77 -4.56 -19.20
C VAL A 186 -14.22 -4.68 -18.78
N THR A 187 -14.76 -3.63 -18.14
CA THR A 187 -16.20 -3.57 -17.89
C THR A 187 -16.97 -3.37 -19.20
N PRO A 188 -18.00 -4.20 -19.50
CA PRO A 188 -18.80 -4.03 -20.70
C PRO A 188 -19.60 -2.72 -20.60
N LYS A 189 -19.35 -1.79 -21.53
CA LYS A 189 -20.31 -0.71 -21.80
C LYS A 189 -21.43 -1.32 -22.63
N VAL A 190 -22.65 -1.37 -22.08
CA VAL A 190 -23.87 -1.73 -22.82
C VAL A 190 -23.95 -0.87 -24.09
N PRO A 191 -24.07 -1.46 -25.30
CA PRO A 191 -24.13 -0.68 -26.53
C PRO A 191 -25.48 0.03 -26.65
N ASN A 192 -25.44 1.35 -26.87
CA ASN A 192 -26.61 2.11 -27.32
C ASN A 192 -27.02 1.64 -28.73
N THR A 193 -28.28 1.24 -28.88
CA THR A 193 -28.96 1.15 -30.18
C THR A 193 -30.01 2.24 -30.29
N GLU A 194 -29.78 3.18 -31.23
CA GLU A 194 -30.76 4.07 -31.88
C GLU A 194 -31.94 3.23 -32.44
N ASN A 195 -33.24 3.57 -32.50
CA ASN A 195 -34.11 4.76 -32.39
C ASN A 195 -35.59 4.23 -32.29
N PRO A 196 -36.67 5.03 -32.22
CA PRO A 196 -37.01 6.20 -31.39
C PRO A 196 -38.35 6.01 -30.60
N VAL A 197 -38.72 7.02 -29.80
CA VAL A 197 -40.07 7.33 -29.22
C VAL A 197 -40.28 7.13 -27.69
N LYS A 198 -40.27 8.29 -27.01
CA LYS A 198 -41.04 8.75 -25.81
C LYS A 198 -40.93 7.99 -24.48
N GLU A 199 -40.05 8.46 -23.60
CA GLU A 199 -40.31 9.26 -22.37
C GLU A 199 -38.96 9.44 -21.62
N PRO A 200 -38.73 10.53 -20.84
CA PRO A 200 -37.47 10.76 -20.16
C PRO A 200 -37.32 9.78 -18.98
N ASN A 201 -36.89 8.56 -19.31
CA ASN A 201 -36.86 7.40 -18.44
C ASN A 201 -35.83 7.58 -17.32
N ASP A 202 -36.21 7.15 -16.10
CA ASP A 202 -35.54 7.32 -14.80
C ASP A 202 -34.02 7.10 -14.76
N ILE A 203 -33.44 6.44 -15.76
CA ILE A 203 -32.00 6.16 -15.90
C ILE A 203 -31.16 7.45 -16.02
N GLU A 204 -31.58 8.45 -16.81
CA GLU A 204 -30.85 9.73 -16.90
C GLU A 204 -30.90 10.50 -15.58
N LYS A 205 -32.05 10.45 -14.91
CA LYS A 205 -32.25 11.07 -13.60
C LYS A 205 -31.37 10.40 -12.53
N ILE A 206 -31.36 9.07 -12.48
CA ILE A 206 -30.51 8.26 -11.59
C ILE A 206 -29.02 8.52 -11.88
N SER A 207 -28.62 8.59 -13.15
CA SER A 207 -27.23 8.90 -13.53
C SER A 207 -26.82 10.31 -13.10
N SER A 208 -27.72 11.29 -13.21
CA SER A 208 -27.47 12.66 -12.75
C SER A 208 -27.40 12.76 -11.22
N GLU A 209 -28.19 11.96 -10.49
CA GLU A 209 -28.15 11.90 -9.03
C GLU A 209 -26.87 11.24 -8.53
N LEU A 210 -26.40 10.18 -9.21
CA LEU A 210 -25.14 9.52 -8.89
C LEU A 210 -23.94 10.45 -9.12
N ALA A 211 -23.91 11.18 -10.23
CA ALA A 211 -22.85 12.15 -10.53
C ALA A 211 -22.81 13.29 -9.49
N LYS A 212 -23.98 13.77 -9.04
CA LYS A 212 -24.07 14.76 -7.96
C LYS A 212 -23.57 14.22 -6.63
N LEU A 213 -23.87 12.96 -6.31
CA LEU A 213 -23.42 12.30 -5.09
C LEU A 213 -21.90 12.07 -5.12
N GLU A 214 -21.35 11.59 -6.22
CA GLU A 214 -19.90 11.44 -6.41
C GLU A 214 -19.17 12.77 -6.21
N LYS A 215 -19.66 13.83 -6.85
CA LYS A 215 -19.09 15.17 -6.70
C LYS A 215 -19.09 15.62 -5.24
N ARG A 216 -20.23 15.46 -4.54
CA ARG A 216 -20.35 15.81 -3.11
C ARG A 216 -19.35 15.02 -2.25
N ILE A 217 -19.21 13.72 -2.48
CA ILE A 217 -18.26 12.87 -1.74
C ILE A 217 -16.82 13.35 -1.93
N ARG A 218 -16.42 13.62 -3.18
CA ARG A 218 -15.06 14.12 -3.48
C ARG A 218 -14.78 15.49 -2.85
N GLU A 219 -15.75 16.40 -2.90
CA GLU A 219 -15.63 17.75 -2.33
C GLU A 219 -15.52 17.72 -0.80
N GLU A 220 -16.36 16.92 -0.12
CA GLU A 220 -16.29 16.78 1.35
C GLU A 220 -14.98 16.11 1.80
N LEU A 221 -14.53 15.06 1.10
CA LEU A 221 -13.23 14.43 1.40
C LEU A 221 -12.06 15.43 1.24
N ALA A 222 -12.06 16.23 0.18
CA ALA A 222 -11.04 17.26 -0.03
C ALA A 222 -11.08 18.35 1.06
N ARG A 223 -12.29 18.75 1.48
CA ARG A 223 -12.49 19.71 2.56
C ARG A 223 -11.95 19.19 3.89
N TRP A 224 -12.18 17.92 4.20
CA TRP A 224 -11.67 17.29 5.41
C TRP A 224 -10.16 17.15 5.43
N ASP A 225 -9.55 16.84 4.29
CA ASP A 225 -8.09 16.76 4.18
C ASP A 225 -7.42 18.14 4.45
N SER A 226 -8.16 19.23 4.24
CA SER A 226 -7.79 20.59 4.66
C SER A 226 -8.04 20.83 6.15
N GLN A 227 -9.25 20.56 6.65
CA GLN A 227 -9.62 20.78 8.06
C GLN A 227 -8.78 19.97 9.04
N PHE A 228 -8.42 18.73 8.68
CA PHE A 228 -7.60 17.85 9.50
C PHE A 228 -6.23 18.45 9.84
N ARG A 229 -5.67 19.27 8.94
CA ARG A 229 -4.35 19.90 9.16
C ARG A 229 -4.37 20.91 10.30
N GLU A 230 -5.52 21.52 10.56
CA GLU A 230 -5.69 22.59 11.56
C GLU A 230 -6.02 22.05 12.96
N LEU A 231 -6.41 20.78 13.08
CA LEU A 231 -6.77 20.18 14.36
C LEU A 231 -5.52 19.85 15.17
N THR A 232 -5.50 20.18 16.46
CA THR A 232 -4.30 19.99 17.30
C THR A 232 -4.57 19.27 18.62
N THR A 233 -5.83 19.19 19.07
CA THR A 233 -6.18 18.54 20.34
C THR A 233 -6.86 17.18 20.14
N GLU A 234 -6.73 16.28 21.11
CA GLU A 234 -7.37 14.96 21.09
C GLU A 234 -8.90 15.06 20.98
N GLU A 235 -9.55 15.97 21.71
CA GLU A 235 -11.01 16.19 21.61
C GLU A 235 -11.45 16.63 20.21
N GLN A 236 -10.68 17.53 19.58
CA GLN A 236 -10.94 17.96 18.20
C GLN A 236 -10.77 16.82 17.20
N LEU A 237 -9.72 16.01 17.37
CA LEU A 237 -9.43 14.87 16.52
C LEU A 237 -10.49 13.77 16.67
N GLN A 238 -10.96 13.52 17.89
CA GLN A 238 -12.02 12.55 18.18
C GLN A 238 -13.36 13.01 17.61
N HIS A 239 -13.74 14.27 17.81
CA HIS A 239 -14.95 14.83 17.22
C HIS A 239 -14.92 14.80 15.69
N PHE A 240 -13.75 15.03 15.10
CA PHE A 240 -13.56 14.95 13.66
C PHE A 240 -13.67 13.51 13.13
N ARG A 241 -13.12 12.53 13.86
CA ARG A 241 -13.28 11.09 13.57
C ARG A 241 -14.75 10.69 13.54
N ASP A 242 -15.52 11.11 14.53
CA ASP A 242 -16.96 10.81 14.62
C ASP A 242 -17.74 11.41 13.44
N LYS A 243 -17.35 12.61 12.97
CA LYS A 243 -17.91 13.23 11.76
C LYS A 243 -17.63 12.43 10.50
N VAL A 244 -16.40 11.95 10.33
CA VAL A 244 -16.00 11.13 9.18
C VAL A 244 -16.81 9.83 9.16
N ASP A 245 -16.95 9.17 10.32
CA ASP A 245 -17.73 7.94 10.46
C ASP A 245 -19.22 8.15 10.20
N ALA A 246 -19.80 9.27 10.65
CA ALA A 246 -21.21 9.59 10.44
C ALA A 246 -21.52 9.79 8.94
N PHE A 247 -20.69 10.54 8.24
CA PHE A 247 -20.85 10.78 6.81
C PHE A 247 -20.61 9.51 5.97
N LYS A 248 -19.68 8.64 6.39
CA LYS A 248 -19.50 7.33 5.77
C LYS A 248 -20.80 6.53 5.82
N ARG A 249 -21.43 6.43 7.00
CA ARG A 249 -22.72 5.75 7.17
C ARG A 249 -23.85 6.39 6.35
N GLU A 250 -23.86 7.73 6.25
CA GLU A 250 -24.85 8.45 5.45
C GLU A 250 -24.66 8.18 3.95
N SER A 251 -23.41 8.21 3.47
CA SER A 251 -23.05 7.91 2.09
C SER A 251 -23.37 6.46 1.73
N ASP A 252 -23.06 5.51 2.61
CA ASP A 252 -23.40 4.09 2.42
C ASP A 252 -24.91 3.93 2.23
N LYS A 253 -25.74 4.56 3.08
CA LYS A 253 -27.20 4.54 2.94
C LYS A 253 -27.68 5.19 1.64
N ALA A 254 -27.07 6.31 1.23
CA ALA A 254 -27.40 7.01 0.00
C ALA A 254 -26.97 6.25 -1.25
N LEU A 255 -25.98 5.35 -1.14
CA LEU A 255 -25.47 4.54 -2.24
C LEU A 255 -26.30 3.27 -2.47
N VAL A 256 -26.99 2.74 -1.44
CA VAL A 256 -27.86 1.54 -1.54
C VAL A 256 -28.98 1.66 -2.59
N LYS A 257 -29.42 2.89 -2.92
CA LYS A 257 -30.47 3.12 -3.95
C LYS A 257 -29.96 3.02 -5.39
N PHE A 258 -28.65 2.81 -5.59
CA PHE A 258 -28.02 2.71 -6.89
C PHE A 258 -27.51 1.29 -7.15
N ASP A 259 -27.34 0.97 -8.43
CA ASP A 259 -26.92 -0.34 -8.89
C ASP A 259 -25.51 -0.70 -8.38
N ALA A 260 -25.37 -1.88 -7.78
CA ALA A 260 -24.19 -2.30 -7.01
C ALA A 260 -22.90 -2.26 -7.83
N GLU A 261 -22.96 -2.66 -9.11
CA GLU A 261 -21.80 -2.67 -10.01
C GLU A 261 -21.29 -1.26 -10.35
N LYS A 262 -22.18 -0.26 -10.38
CA LYS A 262 -21.82 1.13 -10.72
C LYS A 262 -21.28 1.92 -9.53
N ILE A 263 -21.67 1.55 -8.32
CA ILE A 263 -21.23 2.21 -7.08
C ILE A 263 -20.00 1.56 -6.45
N GLN A 264 -19.64 0.33 -6.83
CA GLN A 264 -18.48 -0.38 -6.27
C GLN A 264 -17.18 0.44 -6.29
N PRO A 265 -16.83 1.14 -7.40
CA PRO A 265 -15.63 1.97 -7.44
C PRO A 265 -15.69 3.15 -6.47
N LEU A 266 -16.88 3.76 -6.31
CA LEU A 266 -17.12 4.85 -5.37
C LEU A 266 -17.05 4.37 -3.91
N PHE A 267 -17.57 3.17 -3.62
CA PHE A 267 -17.51 2.54 -2.31
C PHE A 267 -16.07 2.24 -1.91
N ASN A 268 -15.28 1.68 -2.84
CA ASN A 268 -13.86 1.39 -2.65
C ASN A 268 -13.06 2.69 -2.45
N TYR A 269 -13.33 3.72 -3.27
CA TYR A 269 -12.69 5.03 -3.14
C TYR A 269 -13.01 5.70 -1.79
N LEU A 270 -14.28 5.74 -1.39
CA LEU A 270 -14.73 6.29 -0.11
C LEU A 270 -14.09 5.54 1.06
N ASN A 271 -14.08 4.20 1.03
CA ASN A 271 -13.46 3.40 2.07
C ASN A 271 -11.95 3.65 2.16
N ASN A 272 -11.24 3.67 1.04
CA ASN A 272 -9.79 3.86 1.04
C ASN A 272 -9.38 5.24 1.56
N GLU A 273 -10.01 6.31 1.07
CA GLU A 273 -9.67 7.67 1.52
C GLU A 273 -10.14 7.94 2.96
N SER A 274 -11.33 7.45 3.36
CA SER A 274 -11.79 7.55 4.74
C SER A 274 -10.85 6.80 5.71
N ASN A 275 -10.46 5.57 5.39
CA ASN A 275 -9.55 4.78 6.23
C ASN A 275 -8.16 5.44 6.33
N LYS A 276 -7.68 6.05 5.25
CA LYS A 276 -6.41 6.80 5.24
C LYS A 276 -6.48 8.02 6.15
N ILE A 277 -7.58 8.76 6.14
CA ILE A 277 -7.80 9.90 7.04
C ILE A 277 -7.88 9.41 8.50
N ILE A 278 -8.64 8.35 8.77
CA ILE A 278 -8.77 7.74 10.11
C ILE A 278 -7.41 7.28 10.64
N SER A 279 -6.59 6.62 9.81
CA SER A 279 -5.24 6.18 10.21
C SER A 279 -4.36 7.37 10.63
N LYS A 280 -4.40 8.49 9.89
CA LYS A 280 -3.66 9.70 10.26
C LYS A 280 -4.18 10.32 11.55
N ILE A 281 -5.49 10.28 11.79
CA ILE A 281 -6.09 10.74 13.06
C ILE A 281 -5.57 9.88 14.22
N ASP A 282 -5.62 8.56 14.08
CA ASP A 282 -5.21 7.62 15.13
C ASP A 282 -3.70 7.76 15.45
N GLU A 283 -2.85 7.98 14.43
CA GLU A 283 -1.43 8.31 14.62
C GLU A 283 -1.22 9.59 15.42
N LYS A 284 -1.99 10.64 15.10
CA LYS A 284 -1.89 11.95 15.77
C LYS A 284 -2.38 11.89 17.21
N ILE A 285 -3.47 11.16 17.49
CA ILE A 285 -3.94 10.88 18.85
C ILE A 285 -2.88 10.11 19.64
N LYS A 286 -2.28 9.08 19.04
CA LYS A 286 -1.22 8.30 19.68
C LYS A 286 0.00 9.17 20.03
N ALA A 287 0.37 10.07 19.12
CA ALA A 287 1.46 11.02 19.36
C ALA A 287 1.13 12.00 20.49
N ASP A 288 -0.10 12.54 20.53
CA ASP A 288 -0.53 13.46 21.59
C ASP A 288 -0.56 12.77 22.97
N ARG A 289 -1.12 11.57 23.06
CA ARG A 289 -1.09 10.75 24.29
C ARG A 289 0.32 10.45 24.76
N THR A 290 1.23 10.13 23.83
CA THR A 290 2.64 9.89 24.16
C THR A 290 3.30 11.18 24.69
N ALA A 291 2.99 12.33 24.09
CA ALA A 291 3.49 13.62 24.55
C ALA A 291 2.94 13.99 25.94
N GLN A 292 1.66 13.70 26.23
CA GLN A 292 1.08 13.89 27.56
C GLN A 292 1.77 13.03 28.61
N LEU A 293 1.97 11.74 28.34
CA LEU A 293 2.70 10.83 29.24
C LEU A 293 4.13 11.32 29.54
N LEU A 294 4.83 11.84 28.53
CA LEU A 294 6.16 12.43 28.71
C LEU A 294 6.13 13.69 29.57
N ARG A 295 5.11 14.55 29.42
CA ARG A 295 4.93 15.74 30.28
C ARG A 295 4.65 15.34 31.73
N GLU A 296 3.74 14.38 31.95
CA GLU A 296 3.45 13.88 33.29
C GLU A 296 4.70 13.28 33.96
N GLU A 297 5.49 12.51 33.22
CA GLU A 297 6.73 11.95 33.76
C GLU A 297 7.78 13.04 34.05
N ALA A 298 7.87 14.06 33.19
CA ALA A 298 8.71 15.22 33.43
C ALA A 298 8.28 16.00 34.69
N ASP A 299 6.98 16.21 34.88
CA ASP A 299 6.42 16.89 36.06
C ASP A 299 6.65 16.07 37.34
N ARG A 300 6.41 14.75 37.30
CA ARG A 300 6.74 13.84 38.42
C ARG A 300 8.22 13.87 38.77
N THR A 301 9.08 13.97 37.76
CA THR A 301 10.54 14.06 37.96
C THR A 301 10.93 15.41 38.55
N ALA A 302 10.36 16.51 38.05
CA ALA A 302 10.59 17.84 38.57
C ALA A 302 10.13 17.98 40.03
N GLN A 303 9.00 17.37 40.39
CA GLN A 303 8.51 17.34 41.77
C GLN A 303 9.46 16.57 42.70
N ARG A 304 9.92 15.38 42.28
CA ARG A 304 10.92 14.60 43.05
C ARG A 304 12.20 15.39 43.29
N ILE A 305 12.71 16.08 42.26
CA ILE A 305 13.90 16.93 42.38
C ILE A 305 13.68 18.04 43.41
N ARG A 306 12.52 18.70 43.42
CA ARG A 306 12.19 19.74 44.41
C ARG A 306 12.16 19.18 45.83
N GLU A 307 11.48 18.05 46.04
CA GLU A 307 11.37 17.42 47.36
C GLU A 307 12.73 16.95 47.91
N GLU A 308 13.64 16.49 47.04
CA GLU A 308 15.00 16.14 47.41
C GLU A 308 15.84 17.39 47.75
N ALA A 309 15.71 18.46 46.96
CA ALA A 309 16.37 19.73 47.23
C ALA A 309 15.92 20.34 48.57
N ASP A 310 14.62 20.31 48.87
CA ASP A 310 14.07 20.80 50.14
C ASP A 310 14.57 19.99 51.34
N ARG A 311 14.61 18.65 51.20
CA ARG A 311 15.18 17.76 52.24
C ARG A 311 16.65 18.06 52.49
N ALA A 312 17.45 18.23 51.43
CA ALA A 312 18.86 18.58 51.55
C ALA A 312 19.06 19.96 52.21
N ALA A 313 18.25 20.95 51.84
CA ALA A 313 18.28 22.27 52.44
C ALA A 313 17.91 22.25 53.94
N GLN A 314 16.92 21.43 54.32
CA GLN A 314 16.55 21.26 55.72
C GLN A 314 17.68 20.60 56.53
N GLN A 315 18.29 19.53 56.01
CA GLN A 315 19.43 18.88 56.66
C GLN A 315 20.60 19.85 56.86
N ALA A 316 20.90 20.67 55.85
CA ALA A 316 21.95 21.69 55.94
C ALA A 316 21.66 22.73 57.03
N ARG A 317 20.39 23.16 57.18
CA ARG A 317 19.97 24.07 58.26
C ARG A 317 20.14 23.44 59.64
N GLU A 318 19.67 22.21 59.82
CA GLU A 318 19.79 21.48 61.09
C GLU A 318 21.25 21.25 61.49
N GLU A 319 22.14 21.04 60.52
CA GLU A 319 23.58 20.90 60.76
C GLU A 319 24.25 22.24 61.09
N ALA A 320 23.84 23.33 60.43
CA ALA A 320 24.27 24.68 60.76
C ALA A 320 23.85 25.08 62.18
N ASP A 321 22.60 24.80 62.57
CA ASP A 321 22.07 25.08 63.90
C ASP A 321 22.82 24.28 64.98
N ARG A 322 23.06 22.98 64.74
CA ARG A 322 23.87 22.12 65.63
C ARG A 322 25.30 22.64 65.79
N THR A 323 25.86 23.22 64.73
CA THR A 323 27.22 23.80 64.77
C THR A 323 27.23 25.12 65.53
N ALA A 324 26.25 25.99 65.29
CA ALA A 324 26.09 27.25 66.01
C ALA A 324 25.88 27.03 67.51
N GLN A 325 25.10 26.01 67.89
CA GLN A 325 24.91 25.64 69.30
C GLN A 325 26.23 25.18 69.94
N ARG A 326 26.99 24.30 69.28
CA ARG A 326 28.32 23.87 69.77
C ARG A 326 29.27 25.05 69.99
N ILE A 327 29.30 26.01 69.06
CA ILE A 327 30.11 27.23 69.20
C ILE A 327 29.69 28.07 70.41
N ARG A 328 28.38 28.21 70.67
CA ARG A 328 27.88 28.93 71.85
C ARG A 328 28.30 28.24 73.15
N GLU A 329 28.11 26.92 73.24
CA GLU A 329 28.49 26.14 74.42
C GLU A 329 30.00 26.21 74.69
N GLU A 330 30.84 26.16 73.66
CA GLU A 330 32.29 26.37 73.79
C GLU A 330 32.62 27.80 74.24
N GLY A 331 31.95 28.81 73.67
CA GLY A 331 32.10 30.20 74.07
C GLY A 331 31.76 30.44 75.54
N GLU A 332 30.67 29.85 76.03
CA GLU A 332 30.27 29.91 77.44
C GLU A 332 31.30 29.22 78.35
N ARG A 333 31.84 28.07 77.95
CA ARG A 333 32.91 27.38 78.70
C ARG A 333 34.16 28.26 78.79
N ILE A 334 34.59 28.87 77.70
CA ILE A 334 35.75 29.77 77.67
C ILE A 334 35.49 30.99 78.55
N ALA A 335 34.32 31.61 78.45
CA ALA A 335 33.95 32.76 79.28
C ALA A 335 34.02 32.43 80.78
N LYS A 336 33.50 31.25 81.17
CA LYS A 336 33.57 30.77 82.55
C LYS A 336 35.02 30.55 83.01
N GLN A 337 35.87 29.95 82.18
CA GLN A 337 37.29 29.78 82.48
C GLN A 337 38.02 31.12 82.66
N ILE A 338 37.72 32.11 81.81
CA ILE A 338 38.27 33.47 81.94
C ILE A 338 37.82 34.11 83.26
N GLU A 339 36.56 33.96 83.64
CA GLU A 339 36.04 34.53 84.89
C GLU A 339 36.65 33.85 86.13
N GLU A 340 36.83 32.54 86.10
CA GLU A 340 37.56 31.80 87.13
C GLU A 340 39.02 32.24 87.21
N ALA A 341 39.69 32.46 86.08
CA ALA A 341 41.07 32.96 86.03
C ALA A 341 41.16 34.39 86.58
N LYS A 342 40.24 35.28 86.21
CA LYS A 342 40.14 36.64 86.77
C LYS A 342 39.94 36.62 88.28
N ASN A 343 39.05 35.78 88.78
CA ASN A 343 38.79 35.65 90.21
C ASN A 343 40.00 35.08 90.98
N LYS A 344 40.75 34.15 90.38
CA LYS A 344 42.04 33.70 90.94
C LYS A 344 43.07 34.82 90.97
N PHE A 345 43.20 35.58 89.89
CA PHE A 345 44.14 36.70 89.80
C PHE A 345 43.83 37.80 90.84
N ARG A 346 42.55 38.13 91.03
CA ARG A 346 42.07 39.11 92.02
C ARG A 346 42.23 38.67 93.48
N LYS A 347 42.53 37.39 93.75
CA LYS A 347 42.89 36.90 95.09
C LYS A 347 44.39 36.99 95.36
N TRP A 348 45.21 37.18 94.33
CA TRP A 348 46.67 37.22 94.41
C TRP A 348 47.24 38.64 94.49
N PHE A 349 46.45 39.64 94.12
CA PHE A 349 46.69 41.08 94.26
C PHE A 349 45.56 41.68 95.07
#